data_AF-A0AA35XVR5-F1
#
_entry.id   AF-A0AA35XVR5-F1
#
_cell.length_a   1.000
_cell.length_b   1.000
_cell.length_c   1.000
_cell.angle_alpha   90.00
_cell.angle_beta   90.00
_cell.angle_gamma   90.00
#
_symmetry.space_group_name_H-M   'P 1'
#
loop_
_entity.id
_entity.type
_entity.pdbx_description
1 polymer ?
#
loop_
_entity_poly.entity_id
_entity_poly.type
_entity_poly.pdbx_seq_one_letter_code
_entity_poly.pdbx_strand_id
1 'polypeptide(L)'
;MRVKGWVVAFGLLALTACSRQQIDHAHMKTIGMNTAWEQEKFSYADARKLEKASITPEDAMTWRAMGMSADETLAWNAAGYTPGTARPFVQAGLMTPERVKAWQAVHGAAALPSEHASPD
;
A
#
# COMPACT_ATOMS: atom_id res chain seq x y z
N MET A 1 -50.27 -5.61 -50.88
CA MET A 1 -49.53 -6.63 -50.11
C MET A 1 -48.52 -5.94 -49.19
N ARG A 2 -48.62 -6.26 -47.89
CA ARG A 2 -47.61 -6.18 -46.82
C ARG A 2 -46.93 -4.84 -46.50
N VAL A 3 -47.56 -4.12 -45.58
CA VAL A 3 -46.86 -3.40 -44.51
C VAL A 3 -46.07 -4.39 -43.65
N LYS A 4 -44.78 -4.15 -43.43
CA LYS A 4 -43.97 -4.80 -42.39
C LYS A 4 -42.98 -3.79 -41.82
N GLY A 5 -43.40 -3.15 -40.74
CA GLY A 5 -42.47 -2.48 -39.84
C GLY A 5 -41.62 -3.51 -39.10
N TRP A 6 -40.34 -3.19 -38.94
CA TRP A 6 -39.45 -3.84 -37.99
C TRP A 6 -38.75 -2.73 -37.20
N VAL A 7 -39.34 -2.38 -36.06
CA VAL A 7 -38.58 -1.95 -34.89
C VAL A 7 -38.12 -3.23 -34.22
N VAL A 8 -36.81 -3.48 -34.17
CA VAL A 8 -36.24 -4.48 -33.27
C VAL A 8 -34.97 -3.91 -32.64
N ALA A 9 -35.15 -3.52 -31.38
CA ALA A 9 -34.21 -3.53 -30.27
C ALA A 9 -32.76 -3.04 -30.52
N PHE A 10 -32.52 -1.78 -30.14
CA PHE A 10 -31.24 -1.39 -29.56
C PHE A 10 -31.03 -2.23 -28.29
N GLY A 11 -30.26 -3.31 -28.46
CA GLY A 11 -29.78 -4.11 -27.35
C GLY A 11 -29.03 -3.23 -26.37
N LEU A 12 -29.61 -3.08 -25.18
CA LEU A 12 -28.94 -2.73 -23.95
C LEU A 12 -27.57 -3.41 -23.87
N LEU A 13 -26.52 -2.61 -23.76
CA LEU A 13 -25.30 -2.94 -23.02
C LEU A 13 -24.61 -1.62 -22.64
N ALA A 14 -25.31 -0.83 -21.83
CA ALA A 14 -24.61 0.05 -20.90
C ALA A 14 -23.95 -0.87 -19.87
N LEU A 15 -22.62 -0.82 -19.82
CA LEU A 15 -21.70 -1.18 -18.73
C LEU A 15 -20.35 -1.54 -19.35
N THR A 16 -19.68 -0.58 -20.00
CA THR A 16 -18.21 -0.63 -20.03
C THR A 16 -17.77 -0.30 -18.62
N ALA A 17 -17.83 -1.31 -17.77
CA ALA A 17 -17.22 -1.36 -16.47
C ALA A 17 -15.83 -0.73 -16.59
N CYS A 18 -15.50 0.14 -15.63
CA CYS A 18 -14.17 0.72 -15.47
C CYS A 18 -13.11 -0.27 -15.94
N SER A 19 -12.37 0.06 -17.01
CA SER A 19 -11.11 -0.60 -17.36
C SER A 19 -10.11 -0.30 -16.25
N ARG A 20 -10.34 -0.91 -15.09
CA ARG A 20 -9.44 -0.92 -13.95
C ARG A 20 -8.46 -2.05 -14.20
N GLN A 21 -7.63 -1.81 -15.22
CA GLN A 21 -6.34 -2.43 -15.50
C GLN A 21 -6.12 -3.70 -14.68
N GLN A 22 -6.75 -4.77 -15.14
CA GLN A 22 -6.51 -6.11 -14.62
C GLN A 22 -5.12 -6.48 -15.13
N ILE A 23 -4.09 -6.13 -14.36
CA ILE A 23 -2.82 -6.83 -14.47
C ILE A 23 -3.13 -8.23 -13.97
N ASP A 24 -3.50 -9.10 -14.92
CA ASP A 24 -3.87 -10.48 -14.64
C ASP A 24 -2.74 -11.14 -13.85
N HIS A 25 -3.10 -11.71 -12.70
CA HIS A 25 -2.27 -12.52 -11.82
C HIS A 25 -1.47 -13.59 -12.59
N ALA A 26 -1.90 -13.97 -13.79
CA ALA A 26 -1.20 -14.88 -14.70
C ALA A 26 0.19 -14.37 -15.14
N HIS A 27 0.42 -13.05 -15.21
CA HIS A 27 1.73 -12.50 -15.58
C HIS A 27 2.72 -12.52 -14.41
N MET A 28 2.29 -12.79 -13.17
CA MET A 28 3.18 -12.80 -12.01
C MET A 28 4.17 -13.96 -12.01
N LYS A 29 3.76 -15.13 -12.52
CA LYS A 29 4.61 -16.35 -12.55
C LYS A 29 5.78 -16.27 -13.51
N THR A 30 5.70 -15.42 -14.54
CA THR A 30 6.63 -15.44 -15.67
C THR A 30 7.85 -14.54 -15.46
N ILE A 31 7.80 -13.61 -14.49
CA ILE A 31 8.84 -12.59 -14.26
C ILE A 31 9.73 -12.88 -13.04
N GLY A 32 9.54 -14.04 -12.40
CA GLY A 32 10.34 -14.43 -11.22
C GLY A 32 9.99 -13.63 -9.95
N MET A 33 8.80 -13.03 -9.88
CA MET A 33 8.34 -12.35 -8.67
C MET A 33 7.88 -13.41 -7.66
N ASN A 34 8.38 -13.36 -6.43
CA ASN A 34 8.15 -14.44 -5.46
C ASN A 34 6.65 -14.56 -5.09
N THR A 35 6.23 -15.77 -4.75
CA THR A 35 4.85 -16.07 -4.29
C THR A 35 4.49 -15.37 -2.98
N ALA A 36 5.44 -14.80 -2.24
CA ALA A 36 5.16 -14.13 -0.98
C ALA A 36 4.37 -12.83 -1.22
N TRP A 37 4.68 -12.04 -2.25
CA TRP A 37 3.88 -10.85 -2.57
C TRP A 37 2.43 -11.20 -2.98
N GLU A 38 2.22 -12.36 -3.61
CA GLU A 38 0.89 -12.89 -3.96
C GLU A 38 0.09 -13.30 -2.74
N GLN A 39 0.72 -14.05 -1.83
CA GLN A 39 0.12 -14.50 -0.57
C GLN A 39 -0.38 -13.32 0.25
N GLU A 40 0.38 -12.23 0.22
CA GLU A 40 0.12 -11.02 0.99
C GLU A 40 -0.84 -10.03 0.29
N LYS A 41 -1.45 -10.44 -0.83
CA LYS A 41 -2.46 -9.67 -1.57
C LYS A 41 -1.99 -8.25 -1.89
N PHE A 42 -0.70 -8.08 -2.16
CA PHE A 42 -0.18 -6.83 -2.70
C PHE A 42 -0.47 -6.76 -4.19
N SER A 43 -0.79 -5.56 -4.67
CA SER A 43 -0.82 -5.27 -6.09
C SER A 43 0.58 -5.43 -6.68
N TYR A 44 0.67 -5.91 -7.93
CA TYR A 44 1.94 -5.95 -8.66
C TYR A 44 2.66 -4.59 -8.67
N ALA A 45 1.90 -3.50 -8.86
CA ALA A 45 2.46 -2.16 -8.87
C ALA A 45 3.08 -1.78 -7.51
N ASP A 46 2.42 -2.16 -6.41
CA ASP A 46 2.90 -1.86 -5.06
C ASP A 46 4.12 -2.70 -4.72
N ALA A 47 4.06 -4.01 -4.95
CA ALA A 47 5.18 -4.91 -4.69
C ALA A 47 6.42 -4.53 -5.52
N ARG A 48 6.27 -4.10 -6.79
CA ARG A 48 7.39 -3.58 -7.59
C ARG A 48 7.97 -2.29 -7.04
N LYS A 49 7.14 -1.39 -6.49
CA LYS A 49 7.66 -0.17 -5.84
C LYS A 49 8.45 -0.52 -4.58
N LEU A 50 7.93 -1.42 -3.75
CA LEU A 50 8.55 -1.87 -2.50
C LEU A 50 9.86 -2.61 -2.75
N GLU A 51 9.88 -3.53 -3.73
CA GLU A 51 11.08 -4.24 -4.18
C GLU A 51 12.16 -3.27 -4.67
N LYS A 52 11.79 -2.26 -5.47
CA LYS A 52 12.72 -1.20 -5.92
C LYS A 52 13.31 -0.39 -4.77
N ALA A 53 12.60 -0.30 -3.65
CA ALA A 53 13.06 0.35 -2.44
C ALA A 53 13.82 -0.60 -1.50
N SER A 54 14.17 -1.80 -1.96
CA SER A 54 14.83 -2.86 -1.18
C SER A 54 14.04 -3.31 0.05
N ILE A 55 12.71 -3.16 0.01
CA ILE A 55 11.82 -3.56 1.10
C ILE A 55 11.43 -5.02 0.87
N THR A 56 11.65 -5.85 1.88
CA THR A 56 11.30 -7.27 1.83
C THR A 56 9.79 -7.47 1.90
N PRO A 57 9.24 -8.60 1.38
CA PRO A 57 7.83 -8.93 1.58
C PRO A 57 7.43 -8.95 3.06
N GLU A 58 8.32 -9.44 3.94
CA GLU A 58 8.11 -9.52 5.39
C GLU A 58 8.01 -8.13 6.05
N ASP A 59 8.88 -7.20 5.66
CA ASP A 59 8.78 -5.81 6.12
C ASP A 59 7.50 -5.16 5.62
N ALA A 60 7.17 -5.33 4.35
CA ALA A 60 5.94 -4.80 3.76
C ALA A 60 4.68 -5.35 4.45
N MET A 61 4.66 -6.64 4.82
CA MET A 61 3.59 -7.20 5.66
C MET A 61 3.51 -6.48 7.00
N THR A 62 4.65 -6.26 7.63
CA THR A 62 4.70 -5.61 8.94
C THR A 62 4.16 -4.17 8.86
N TRP A 63 4.49 -3.43 7.80
CA TRP A 63 3.92 -2.12 7.53
C TRP A 63 2.42 -2.17 7.27
N ARG A 64 1.95 -3.13 6.47
CA ARG A 64 0.52 -3.30 6.18
C ARG A 64 -0.28 -3.71 7.40
N ALA A 65 0.31 -4.52 8.30
CA ALA A 65 -0.28 -4.85 9.59
C ALA A 65 -0.41 -3.62 10.51
N MET A 66 0.42 -2.59 10.32
CA MET A 66 0.26 -1.28 10.97
C MET A 66 -0.77 -0.39 10.26
N GLY A 67 -1.46 -0.89 9.24
CA GLY A 67 -2.43 -0.13 8.44
C GLY A 67 -1.79 0.78 7.38
N MET A 68 -0.50 0.64 7.11
CA MET A 68 0.17 1.47 6.09
C MET A 68 -0.04 0.95 4.68
N SER A 69 -0.18 1.91 3.77
CA SER A 69 -0.10 1.70 2.33
C SER A 69 1.34 1.52 1.85
N ALA A 70 1.51 1.05 0.62
CA ALA A 70 2.82 0.94 -0.01
C ALA A 70 3.51 2.31 -0.15
N ASP A 71 2.77 3.37 -0.47
CA ASP A 71 3.35 4.71 -0.62
C ASP A 71 3.83 5.29 0.72
N GLU A 72 3.09 5.06 1.82
CA GLU A 72 3.56 5.42 3.18
C GLU A 72 4.80 4.61 3.56
N THR A 73 4.79 3.31 3.31
CA THR A 73 5.93 2.43 3.55
C THR A 73 7.20 2.94 2.86
N LEU A 74 7.08 3.42 1.62
CA LEU A 74 8.19 4.02 0.88
C LEU A 74 8.69 5.31 1.54
N ALA A 75 7.78 6.16 2.04
CA ALA A 75 8.17 7.38 2.75
C ALA A 75 8.96 7.08 4.03
N TRP A 76 8.51 6.10 4.80
CA TRP A 76 9.21 5.65 6.01
C TRP A 76 10.59 5.04 5.69
N ASN A 77 10.66 4.17 4.69
CA ASN A 77 11.91 3.57 4.26
C ASN A 77 12.89 4.61 3.70
N ALA A 78 12.41 5.58 2.91
CA ALA A 78 13.22 6.69 2.40
C ALA A 78 13.74 7.59 3.52
N ALA A 79 13.00 7.69 4.63
CA ALA A 79 13.44 8.39 5.83
C ALA A 79 14.38 7.56 6.73
N GLY A 80 14.69 6.32 6.35
CA GLY A 80 15.62 5.43 7.06
C GLY A 80 15.00 4.64 8.20
N TYR A 81 13.66 4.57 8.27
CA TYR A 81 12.96 3.80 9.30
C TYR A 81 12.61 2.40 8.81
N THR A 82 12.78 1.42 9.70
CA THR A 82 12.26 0.06 9.55
C THR A 82 10.93 -0.08 10.28
N PRO A 83 10.10 -1.11 9.98
CA PRO A 83 8.84 -1.31 10.68
C PRO A 83 9.01 -1.40 12.20
N GLY A 84 10.11 -2.00 12.66
CA GLY A 84 10.45 -2.08 14.08
C GLY A 84 10.65 -0.71 14.72
N THR A 85 11.40 0.17 14.06
CA THR A 85 11.68 1.53 14.56
C THR A 85 10.47 2.47 14.44
N ALA A 86 9.63 2.29 13.43
CA ALA A 86 8.47 3.16 13.20
C ALA A 86 7.26 2.80 14.06
N ARG A 87 7.11 1.53 14.45
CA ARG A 87 6.00 1.04 15.29
C ARG A 87 5.65 1.94 16.48
N PRO A 88 6.60 2.34 17.37
CA PRO A 88 6.27 3.20 18.51
C PRO A 88 5.76 4.58 18.08
N PHE A 89 6.26 5.13 16.98
CA PHE A 89 5.81 6.41 16.45
C PHE A 89 4.40 6.33 15.87
N VAL A 90 4.11 5.26 15.12
CA VAL A 90 2.78 5.00 14.55
C VAL A 90 1.75 4.81 15.67
N GLN A 91 2.10 4.06 16.72
CA GLN A 91 1.24 3.88 17.90
C GLN A 91 0.98 5.19 18.66
N ALA A 92 1.96 6.09 18.68
CA ALA A 92 1.81 7.42 19.25
C ALA A 92 1.06 8.42 18.33
N GLY A 93 0.55 7.97 17.19
CA GLY A 93 -0.17 8.81 16.22
C GLY A 93 0.74 9.69 15.36
N LEU A 94 2.06 9.47 15.39
CA LEU A 94 3.05 10.10 14.51
C LEU A 94 3.17 9.27 13.22
N MET A 95 2.13 9.35 12.38
CA MET A 95 1.99 8.51 11.18
C MET A 95 2.85 8.94 9.98
N THR A 96 3.71 9.95 10.14
CA THR A 96 4.57 10.47 9.06
C THR A 96 6.01 10.63 9.55
N PRO A 97 7.01 10.31 8.72
CA PRO A 97 8.42 10.45 9.09
C PRO A 97 8.79 11.90 9.40
N GLU A 98 8.12 12.90 8.81
CA GLU A 98 8.32 14.32 9.12
C GLU A 98 7.93 14.64 10.56
N ARG A 99 6.79 14.11 11.03
CA ARG A 99 6.36 14.29 12.42
C ARG A 99 7.30 13.58 13.39
N VAL A 100 7.85 12.43 13.01
CA VAL A 100 8.89 11.76 13.81
C VAL A 100 10.14 12.60 13.90
N LYS A 101 10.64 13.14 12.79
CA LYS A 101 11.81 14.04 12.80
C LYS A 101 11.58 15.28 13.66
N ALA A 102 10.40 15.89 13.56
CA ALA A 102 10.03 17.04 14.39
C ALA A 102 10.01 16.68 15.88
N TRP A 103 9.47 15.51 16.22
CA TRP A 103 9.47 15.00 17.59
C TRP A 103 10.91 14.71 18.09
N GLN A 104 11.74 14.05 17.28
CA GLN A 104 13.13 13.75 17.60
C GLN A 104 14.00 15.01 17.72
N ALA A 105 13.64 16.09 17.03
CA ALA A 105 14.32 17.39 17.17
C ALA A 105 14.10 18.04 18.54
N VAL A 106 12.98 17.74 19.20
CA VAL A 106 12.66 18.27 20.55
C VAL A 106 13.13 17.33 21.65
N HIS A 107 12.94 16.02 21.48
CA HIS A 107 13.18 15.01 22.53
C HIS A 107 14.51 14.26 22.39
N GLY A 108 15.21 14.42 21.26
CA GLY A 108 16.41 13.68 20.92
C GLY A 108 16.14 12.45 20.03
N ALA A 109 17.13 12.07 19.22
CA ALA A 109 17.00 11.00 18.22
C ALA A 109 16.72 9.61 18.81
N ALA A 110 17.13 9.37 20.06
CA ALA A 110 16.96 8.10 20.76
C ALA A 110 15.68 8.00 21.59
N ALA A 111 14.97 9.12 21.78
CA ALA A 111 13.77 9.11 22.60
C ALA A 111 12.66 8.33 21.86
N LEU A 112 11.79 7.64 22.61
CA LEU A 112 10.57 7.04 22.06
C LEU A 112 9.32 7.73 22.62
N PRO A 113 8.25 7.92 21.83
CA PRO A 113 7.04 8.60 22.29
C PRO A 113 6.36 7.91 23.49
N SER A 114 6.54 6.59 23.62
CA SER A 114 5.97 5.79 24.71
C SER A 114 6.60 6.08 26.09
N GLU A 115 7.77 6.69 26.16
CA GLU A 115 8.40 7.02 27.46
C GLU A 115 7.80 8.27 28.12
N HIS A 116 7.10 9.13 27.38
CA HIS A 116 6.53 10.38 27.91
C HIS A 116 4.99 10.36 27.99
N ALA A 117 4.35 9.23 27.67
CA ALA A 117 2.90 9.06 27.68
C ALA A 117 2.37 8.47 29.00
N SER A 118 3.11 8.58 30.11
CA SER A 118 2.53 8.40 31.45
C SER A 118 1.81 9.69 31.84
N PRO A 119 0.48 9.67 32.02
CA PRO A 119 -0.22 10.79 32.62
C PRO A 119 0.14 10.87 34.11
N ASP A 120 0.61 12.04 34.54
CA ASP A 120 0.52 12.50 35.94
C ASP A 120 -0.95 12.63 36.37
#